data_AF-A0A7W7LYH3-F1
#
_entry.id   AF-A0A7W7LYH3-F1
#
_cell.length_a   1.000
_cell.length_b   1.000
_cell.length_c   1.000
_cell.angle_alpha   90.00
_cell.angle_beta   90.00
_cell.angle_gamma   90.00
#
_symmetry.space_group_name_H-M   'P 1'
#
loop_
_entity.id
_entity.type
_entity.pdbx_description
1 polymer ?
#
loop_
_entity_poly.entity_id
_entity_poly.type
_entity_poly.pdbx_seq_one_letter_code
_entity_poly.pdbx_strand_id
1 'polypeptide(L)'
;MLLRDEPLSDGPFDGGRPGRARPRARLRDALSATLVALACLLAPCGALAAWAAFGLADTGRYVSAMAPLAADPDVRDAVADAVGDGVARKLDAGPAHHAIGPFVRDAVRSFTRTEAFRTAWEAGNLAVHDAVLHAVRDDGAVRGPVTVDLAPVAAQVKRQLAADHVPLARRIPVEHTEIAVVPAGEVAGLRKGYHVLDAAAFWLPLATVVLAVAGIAVAARRRRALTATGVGTALGGALLALAVVLGRRLTLADLPDRVHRPAAGAVYDALTAGLRTVSWLLLALGLTVALLSWLTGRPGRLRPGRRSAPAARNPAPPPYRSRA
;
A
#
# COMPACT_ATOMS: atom_id res chain seq x y z
N MET A 1 -66.75 49.27 -48.10
CA MET A 1 -67.68 48.27 -47.52
C MET A 1 -66.89 46.97 -47.44
N LEU A 2 -66.09 46.80 -46.37
CA LEU A 2 -66.35 45.87 -45.24
C LEU A 2 -66.26 44.40 -45.72
N LEU A 3 -65.33 43.53 -45.33
CA LEU A 3 -64.78 43.26 -43.98
C LEU A 3 -63.51 42.37 -44.03
N ARG A 4 -62.63 42.63 -43.04
CA ARG A 4 -61.79 41.69 -42.24
C ARG A 4 -60.52 41.07 -42.84
N ASP A 5 -59.42 41.80 -42.62
CA ASP A 5 -58.16 41.25 -42.09
C ASP A 5 -58.30 41.01 -40.56
N GLU A 6 -57.77 39.88 -40.05
CA GLU A 6 -57.44 39.55 -38.64
C GLU A 6 -57.01 38.06 -38.58
N PRO A 7 -56.19 37.58 -37.62
CA PRO A 7 -54.90 38.08 -37.13
C PRO A 7 -53.78 37.01 -37.25
N LEU A 8 -52.53 37.45 -37.17
CA LEU A 8 -51.37 36.59 -36.94
C LEU A 8 -51.45 35.98 -35.53
N SER A 9 -51.75 34.67 -35.47
CA SER A 9 -51.70 33.89 -34.24
C SER A 9 -50.25 33.63 -33.82
N ASP A 10 -49.74 34.43 -32.89
CA ASP A 10 -48.54 34.14 -32.10
C ASP A 10 -48.77 32.85 -31.27
N GLY A 11 -48.23 31.74 -31.77
CA GLY A 11 -48.13 30.49 -31.02
C GLY A 11 -47.04 30.60 -29.93
N PRO A 12 -47.29 30.12 -28.70
CA PRO A 12 -46.33 30.27 -27.61
C PRO A 12 -45.11 29.38 -27.85
N PHE A 13 -43.93 29.97 -27.71
CA PHE A 13 -42.68 29.24 -27.48
C PHE A 13 -42.89 28.25 -26.32
N ASP A 14 -43.07 26.97 -26.65
CA ASP A 14 -43.08 25.90 -25.65
C ASP A 14 -41.64 25.72 -25.15
N GLY A 15 -41.31 26.51 -24.14
CA GLY A 15 -40.07 26.41 -23.38
C GLY A 15 -40.03 25.04 -22.73
N GLY A 16 -39.32 24.10 -23.37
CA GLY A 16 -39.03 22.77 -22.87
C GLY A 16 -38.47 22.86 -21.44
N ARG A 17 -39.36 22.69 -20.45
CA ARG A 17 -38.99 22.66 -19.05
C ARG A 17 -38.05 21.46 -18.86
N PRO A 18 -36.81 21.64 -18.37
CA PRO A 18 -35.95 20.52 -18.05
C PRO A 18 -36.68 19.67 -17.00
N GLY A 19 -37.01 18.43 -17.36
CA GLY A 19 -37.75 17.51 -16.52
C GLY A 19 -37.16 17.49 -15.12
N ARG A 20 -37.95 17.93 -14.12
CA ARG A 20 -37.60 17.83 -12.71
C ARG A 20 -37.43 16.35 -12.38
N ALA A 21 -36.18 15.88 -12.39
CA ALA A 21 -35.84 14.53 -11.97
C ALA A 21 -36.43 14.27 -10.57
N ARG A 22 -37.23 13.21 -10.44
CA ARG A 22 -37.98 12.88 -9.20
C ARG A 22 -37.02 12.80 -8.00
N PRO A 23 -37.40 13.29 -6.80
CA PRO A 23 -36.52 13.35 -5.62
C PRO A 23 -35.88 12.00 -5.23
N ARG A 24 -36.57 10.88 -5.48
CA ARG A 24 -36.03 9.52 -5.27
C ARG A 24 -34.82 9.17 -6.14
N ALA A 25 -34.69 9.75 -7.34
CA ALA A 25 -33.52 9.56 -8.20
C ALA A 25 -32.31 10.32 -7.66
N ARG A 26 -32.51 11.55 -7.14
CA ARG A 26 -31.44 12.35 -6.53
C ARG A 26 -30.90 11.72 -5.25
N LEU A 27 -31.77 11.13 -4.42
CA LEU A 27 -31.35 10.45 -3.19
C LEU A 27 -30.52 9.19 -3.49
N ARG A 28 -30.90 8.41 -4.51
CA ARG A 28 -30.14 7.22 -4.95
C ARG A 28 -28.77 7.59 -5.52
N ASP A 29 -28.71 8.67 -6.31
CA ASP A 29 -27.45 9.17 -6.86
C ASP A 29 -26.53 9.71 -5.75
N ALA A 30 -27.08 10.44 -4.77
CA ALA A 30 -26.30 10.91 -3.61
C ALA A 30 -25.78 9.75 -2.75
N LEU A 31 -26.63 8.77 -2.45
CA LEU A 31 -26.25 7.60 -1.66
C LEU A 31 -25.19 6.74 -2.38
N SER A 32 -25.32 6.55 -3.69
CA SER A 32 -24.29 5.88 -4.50
C SER A 32 -22.97 6.64 -4.49
N ALA A 33 -23.00 7.97 -4.63
CA ALA A 33 -21.79 8.80 -4.56
C ALA A 33 -21.10 8.71 -3.19
N THR A 34 -21.84 8.75 -2.09
CA THR A 34 -21.30 8.59 -0.74
C THR A 34 -20.69 7.21 -0.53
N LEU A 35 -21.36 6.14 -0.96
CA LEU A 35 -20.84 4.76 -0.84
C LEU A 35 -19.54 4.58 -1.64
N VAL A 36 -19.47 5.12 -2.85
CA VAL A 36 -18.26 5.07 -3.68
C VAL A 36 -17.14 5.88 -3.04
N ALA A 37 -17.41 7.09 -2.55
CA ALA A 37 -16.41 7.91 -1.86
C ALA A 37 -15.86 7.20 -0.62
N LEU A 38 -16.73 6.55 0.16
CA LEU A 38 -16.33 5.80 1.34
C LEU A 38 -15.47 4.57 0.98
N ALA A 39 -15.84 3.83 -0.07
CA ALA A 39 -15.02 2.74 -0.58
C ALA A 39 -13.64 3.22 -1.06
N CYS A 40 -13.56 4.38 -1.71
CA CYS A 40 -12.29 4.96 -2.15
C CYS A 40 -11.38 5.35 -0.98
N LEU A 41 -11.98 5.81 0.13
CA LEU A 41 -11.23 6.14 1.35
C LEU A 41 -10.79 4.90 2.12
N LEU A 42 -11.64 3.87 2.17
CA LEU A 42 -11.32 2.60 2.85
C LEU A 42 -10.29 1.76 2.07
N ALA A 43 -10.24 1.87 0.74
CA ALA A 43 -9.31 1.10 -0.08
C ALA A 43 -7.82 1.22 0.35
N PRO A 44 -7.22 2.42 0.50
CA PRO A 44 -5.84 2.54 0.96
C PRO A 44 -5.67 2.06 2.41
N CYS A 45 -6.63 2.33 3.29
CA CYS A 45 -6.59 1.85 4.68
C CYS A 45 -6.65 0.32 4.78
N GLY A 46 -7.52 -0.32 4.01
CA GLY A 46 -7.65 -1.77 3.94
C GLY A 46 -6.43 -2.43 3.32
N ALA A 47 -5.85 -1.83 2.27
CA ALA A 47 -4.60 -2.30 1.68
C ALA A 47 -3.42 -2.21 2.67
N LEU A 48 -3.32 -1.11 3.42
CA LEU A 48 -2.33 -0.96 4.49
C LEU A 48 -2.52 -1.99 5.59
N ALA A 49 -3.76 -2.15 6.06
CA ALA A 49 -4.07 -3.09 7.14
C ALA A 49 -3.76 -4.54 6.74
N ALA A 50 -4.23 -4.95 5.55
CA ALA A 50 -3.96 -6.26 5.00
C ALA A 50 -2.45 -6.46 4.76
N TRP A 51 -1.74 -5.46 4.25
CA TRP A 51 -0.29 -5.59 4.08
C TRP A 51 0.44 -5.72 5.42
N ALA A 52 0.08 -4.95 6.44
CA ALA A 52 0.78 -5.05 7.72
C ALA A 52 0.48 -6.41 8.40
N ALA A 53 -0.74 -6.94 8.30
CA ALA A 53 -1.06 -8.27 8.81
C ALA A 53 -0.41 -9.41 8.00
N PHE A 54 -0.50 -9.41 6.68
CA PHE A 54 0.03 -10.50 5.84
C PHE A 54 1.49 -10.33 5.43
N GLY A 55 2.06 -9.15 5.64
CA GLY A 55 3.43 -8.78 5.26
C GLY A 55 4.34 -8.74 6.47
N LEU A 56 4.02 -7.87 7.43
CA LEU A 56 4.85 -7.69 8.62
C LEU A 56 4.60 -8.76 9.68
N ALA A 57 3.36 -9.23 9.86
CA ALA A 57 3.07 -10.25 10.88
C ALA A 57 3.19 -11.71 10.39
N ASP A 58 3.53 -11.90 9.11
CA ASP A 58 3.92 -13.20 8.56
C ASP A 58 5.44 -13.35 8.63
N THR A 59 5.89 -14.30 9.43
CA THR A 59 7.30 -14.53 9.71
C THR A 59 8.13 -14.81 8.46
N GLY A 60 7.61 -15.65 7.55
CA GLY A 60 8.33 -16.02 6.34
C GLY A 60 8.51 -14.82 5.40
N ARG A 61 7.45 -14.04 5.21
CA ARG A 61 7.49 -12.85 4.35
C ARG A 61 8.33 -11.72 4.96
N TYR A 62 8.30 -11.54 6.28
CA TYR A 62 9.17 -10.59 6.99
C TYR A 62 10.65 -10.96 6.82
N VAL A 63 11.03 -12.20 7.13
CA VAL A 63 12.43 -12.66 7.01
C VAL A 63 12.92 -12.58 5.58
N SER A 64 12.07 -12.95 4.60
CA SER A 64 12.39 -12.79 3.18
C SER A 64 12.58 -11.32 2.76
N ALA A 65 11.85 -10.38 3.37
CA ALA A 65 12.02 -8.95 3.11
C ALA A 65 13.32 -8.41 3.71
N MET A 66 13.75 -8.92 4.87
CA MET A 66 14.98 -8.51 5.55
C MET A 66 16.23 -9.21 5.02
N ALA A 67 16.12 -10.38 4.38
CA ALA A 67 17.26 -11.15 3.88
C ALA A 67 18.21 -10.37 2.94
N PRO A 68 17.73 -9.54 1.98
CA PRO A 68 18.60 -8.76 1.11
C PRO A 68 19.47 -7.74 1.85
N LEU A 69 19.05 -7.28 3.03
CA LEU A 69 19.80 -6.30 3.83
C LEU A 69 21.14 -6.85 4.32
N ALA A 70 21.29 -8.18 4.43
CA ALA A 70 22.59 -8.79 4.73
C ALA A 70 23.63 -8.53 3.61
N ALA A 71 23.18 -8.15 2.41
CA ALA A 71 24.03 -7.80 1.28
C ALA A 71 24.29 -6.30 1.14
N ASP A 72 23.52 -5.46 1.82
CA ASP A 72 23.56 -4.01 1.70
C ASP A 72 24.81 -3.42 2.37
N PRO A 73 25.63 -2.63 1.66
CA PRO A 73 26.87 -2.08 2.23
C PRO A 73 26.61 -1.13 3.40
N ASP A 74 25.55 -0.32 3.36
CA ASP A 74 25.22 0.64 4.40
C ASP A 74 24.81 -0.08 5.69
N VAL A 75 24.04 -1.17 5.56
CA VAL A 75 23.64 -2.01 6.69
C VAL A 75 24.85 -2.73 7.28
N ARG A 76 25.72 -3.29 6.44
CA ARG A 76 26.94 -3.98 6.90
C ARG A 76 27.88 -3.04 7.64
N ASP A 77 28.05 -1.82 7.14
CA ASP A 77 28.89 -0.80 7.77
C ASP A 77 28.27 -0.36 9.10
N ALA A 78 26.96 -0.12 9.16
CA ALA A 78 26.27 0.21 10.41
C ALA A 78 26.40 -0.91 11.46
N VAL A 79 26.31 -2.19 11.06
CA VAL A 79 26.53 -3.33 11.96
C VAL A 79 27.99 -3.38 12.44
N ALA A 80 28.96 -3.18 11.55
CA ALA A 80 30.37 -3.18 11.90
C ALA A 80 30.71 -2.04 12.87
N ASP A 81 30.16 -0.85 12.65
CA ASP A 81 30.31 0.30 13.52
C ASP A 81 29.69 0.04 14.89
N ALA A 82 28.45 -0.46 14.94
CA ALA A 82 27.76 -0.76 16.20
C ALA A 82 28.48 -1.82 17.05
N VAL A 83 28.99 -2.87 16.41
CA VAL A 83 29.80 -3.90 17.11
C VAL A 83 31.13 -3.32 17.56
N GLY A 84 31.80 -2.55 16.71
CA GLY A 84 33.06 -1.87 17.07
C GLY A 84 32.92 -0.96 18.27
N ASP A 85 31.87 -0.13 18.29
CA ASP A 85 31.58 0.81 19.38
C ASP A 85 31.12 0.09 20.66
N GLY A 86 30.40 -1.03 20.52
CA GLY A 86 30.03 -1.89 21.65
C GLY A 86 31.23 -2.57 22.31
N VAL A 87 32.18 -3.04 21.50
CA VAL A 87 33.44 -3.60 21.99
C VAL A 87 34.30 -2.52 22.64
N ALA A 88 34.39 -1.33 22.04
CA ALA A 88 35.10 -0.19 22.63
C ALA A 88 34.56 0.16 24.03
N ARG A 89 33.23 0.29 24.17
CA ARG A 89 32.59 0.56 25.47
C ARG A 89 32.85 -0.49 26.54
N LYS A 90 32.98 -1.77 26.17
CA LYS A 90 33.32 -2.84 27.12
C LYS A 90 34.81 -2.85 27.48
N LEU A 91 35.67 -2.31 26.62
CA LEU A 91 37.13 -2.28 26.78
C LEU A 91 37.66 -0.95 27.33
N ASP A 92 36.80 0.07 27.53
CA ASP A 92 37.11 1.40 28.09
C ASP A 92 37.72 1.40 29.52
N ALA A 93 38.17 0.24 30.00
CA ALA A 93 38.89 0.08 31.26
C ALA A 93 40.44 0.07 31.13
N GLY A 94 41.06 0.27 29.95
CA GLY A 94 42.54 0.37 29.92
C GLY A 94 43.27 0.74 28.61
N PRO A 95 44.49 1.34 28.68
CA PRO A 95 45.17 2.19 27.68
C PRO A 95 45.36 1.69 26.23
N ALA A 96 45.04 0.42 25.92
CA ALA A 96 45.26 -0.20 24.61
C ALA A 96 44.10 -0.02 23.60
N HIS A 97 43.04 0.71 23.97
CA HIS A 97 41.77 0.86 23.25
C HIS A 97 41.87 1.48 21.83
N HIS A 98 42.70 2.52 21.62
CA HIS A 98 42.80 3.18 20.32
C HIS A 98 43.45 2.30 19.24
N ALA A 99 44.25 1.32 19.64
CA ALA A 99 44.94 0.44 18.71
C ALA A 99 44.04 -0.68 18.18
N ILE A 100 43.06 -1.16 18.96
CA ILE A 100 42.32 -2.39 18.66
C ILE A 100 40.98 -2.12 17.93
N GLY A 101 40.35 -0.97 18.19
CA GLY A 101 39.05 -0.60 17.60
C GLY A 101 38.98 -0.73 16.07
N PRO A 102 39.94 -0.17 15.31
CA PRO A 102 39.98 -0.30 13.85
C PRO A 102 40.08 -1.76 13.38
N PHE A 103 40.92 -2.58 14.01
CA PHE A 103 41.06 -4.00 13.63
C PHE A 103 39.78 -4.80 13.88
N VAL A 104 39.08 -4.54 14.99
CA VAL A 104 37.79 -5.19 15.26
C VAL A 104 36.77 -4.77 14.21
N ARG A 105 36.69 -3.48 13.89
CA ARG A 105 35.78 -2.95 12.86
C ARG A 105 36.05 -3.57 11.49
N ASP A 106 37.32 -3.68 11.09
CA ASP A 106 37.73 -4.31 9.83
C ASP A 106 37.46 -5.83 9.83
N ALA A 107 37.70 -6.51 10.94
CA ALA A 107 37.39 -7.93 11.08
C ALA A 107 35.88 -8.19 10.97
N VAL A 108 35.05 -7.36 11.63
CA VAL A 108 33.59 -7.45 11.53
C VAL A 108 33.12 -7.11 10.12
N ARG A 109 33.69 -6.08 9.48
CA ARG A 109 33.38 -5.73 8.08
C ARG A 109 33.77 -6.85 7.11
N SER A 110 34.83 -7.59 7.38
CA SER A 110 35.18 -8.79 6.61
C SER A 110 34.17 -9.90 6.85
N PHE A 111 33.79 -10.14 8.11
CA PHE A 111 32.78 -11.12 8.48
C PHE A 111 31.42 -10.85 7.84
N THR A 112 30.98 -9.59 7.74
CA THR A 112 29.66 -9.25 7.14
C THR A 112 29.55 -9.59 5.65
N ARG A 113 30.67 -9.87 4.98
CA ARG A 113 30.71 -10.32 3.58
C ARG A 113 30.61 -11.84 3.43
N THR A 114 30.60 -12.58 4.53
CA THR A 114 30.58 -14.05 4.52
C THR A 114 29.16 -14.64 4.42
N GLU A 115 29.09 -15.93 4.15
CA GLU A 115 27.83 -16.69 4.23
C GLU A 115 27.39 -16.92 5.68
N ALA A 116 28.32 -17.11 6.60
CA ALA A 116 28.04 -17.23 8.02
C ALA A 116 27.29 -16.01 8.56
N PHE A 117 27.67 -14.79 8.14
CA PHE A 117 26.91 -13.59 8.48
C PHE A 117 25.48 -13.62 7.93
N ARG A 118 25.27 -14.06 6.68
CA ARG A 118 23.93 -14.16 6.09
C ARG A 118 23.03 -15.12 6.88
N THR A 119 23.56 -16.28 7.27
CA THR A 119 22.84 -17.25 8.11
C THR A 119 22.53 -16.67 9.49
N ALA A 120 23.50 -15.98 10.11
CA ALA A 120 23.32 -15.35 11.42
C ALA A 120 22.29 -14.21 11.38
N TRP A 121 22.31 -13.42 10.30
CA TRP A 121 21.36 -12.35 10.04
C TRP A 121 19.94 -12.89 9.93
N GLU A 122 19.74 -13.96 9.14
CA GLU A 122 18.43 -14.59 8.99
C GLU A 122 17.90 -15.15 10.31
N ALA A 123 18.73 -15.92 11.03
CA ALA A 123 18.37 -16.49 12.32
C ALA A 123 18.09 -15.41 13.38
N GLY A 124 18.87 -14.31 13.39
CA GLY A 124 18.67 -13.18 14.28
C GLY A 124 17.35 -12.45 13.99
N ASN A 125 17.07 -12.15 12.72
CA ASN A 125 15.78 -11.54 12.33
C ASN A 125 14.60 -12.44 12.67
N LEU A 126 14.72 -13.76 12.47
CA LEU A 126 13.70 -14.72 12.83
C LEU A 126 13.41 -14.70 14.34
N ALA A 127 14.46 -14.76 15.17
CA ALA A 127 14.33 -14.77 16.63
C ALA A 127 13.73 -13.46 17.16
N VAL A 128 14.18 -12.31 16.65
CA VAL A 128 13.64 -11.00 17.02
C VAL A 128 12.17 -10.89 16.64
N HIS A 129 11.83 -11.29 15.42
CA HIS A 129 10.48 -11.20 14.92
C HIS A 129 9.51 -12.12 15.67
N ASP A 130 9.93 -13.35 15.96
CA ASP A 130 9.14 -14.31 16.73
C ASP A 130 8.87 -13.82 18.15
N ALA A 131 9.90 -13.31 18.85
CA ALA A 131 9.74 -12.76 20.19
C ALA A 131 8.75 -11.57 20.22
N VAL A 132 8.85 -10.66 19.24
CA VAL A 132 7.92 -9.52 19.13
C VAL A 132 6.50 -9.98 18.83
N LEU A 133 6.32 -10.89 17.86
CA LEU A 133 5.01 -11.43 17.52
C LEU A 133 4.37 -12.17 18.69
N HIS A 134 5.15 -12.98 19.40
CA HIS A 134 4.67 -13.72 20.57
C HIS A 134 4.18 -12.76 21.65
N ALA A 135 4.98 -11.72 21.98
CA ALA A 135 4.60 -10.73 22.99
C ALA A 135 3.35 -9.89 22.64
N VAL A 136 3.12 -9.70 21.34
CA VAL A 136 2.00 -8.91 20.80
C VAL A 136 0.74 -9.77 20.62
N ARG A 137 0.86 -11.06 20.30
CA ARG A 137 -0.27 -11.99 20.14
C ARG A 137 -0.75 -12.59 21.46
N ASP A 138 0.15 -12.87 22.38
CA ASP A 138 -0.18 -13.53 23.63
C ASP A 138 -0.59 -12.52 24.71
N ASP A 139 -1.88 -12.50 25.05
CA ASP A 139 -2.43 -11.65 26.11
C ASP A 139 -1.90 -12.05 27.50
N GLY A 140 -1.47 -13.30 27.68
CA GLY A 140 -0.91 -13.87 28.91
C GLY A 140 0.60 -13.68 29.08
N ALA A 141 1.31 -13.18 28.06
CA ALA A 141 2.74 -12.91 28.15
C ALA A 141 3.05 -11.89 29.26
N VAL A 142 4.15 -12.14 29.98
CA VAL A 142 4.65 -11.34 31.12
C VAL A 142 4.58 -9.85 30.77
N ARG A 143 4.08 -9.00 31.68
CA ARG A 143 4.06 -7.52 31.54
C ARG A 143 5.46 -6.88 31.57
N GLY A 144 6.47 -7.63 31.16
CA GLY A 144 7.87 -7.23 31.12
C GLY A 144 8.29 -6.77 29.73
N PRO A 145 9.55 -6.34 29.58
CA PRO A 145 10.13 -6.06 28.28
C PRO A 145 10.17 -7.32 27.41
N VAL A 146 10.05 -7.15 26.09
CA VAL A 146 10.24 -8.25 25.15
C VAL A 146 11.73 -8.48 25.01
N THR A 147 12.22 -9.59 25.57
CA THR A 147 13.61 -10.00 25.45
C THR A 147 13.79 -11.02 24.34
N VAL A 148 14.94 -10.96 23.67
CA VAL A 148 15.39 -11.95 22.70
C VAL A 148 16.64 -12.59 23.25
N ASP A 149 16.63 -13.92 23.38
CA ASP A 149 17.83 -14.69 23.68
C ASP A 149 18.66 -14.84 22.40
N LEU A 150 19.87 -14.29 22.42
CA LEU A 150 20.82 -14.39 21.31
C LEU A 150 21.69 -15.65 21.35
N ALA A 151 21.63 -16.46 22.42
CA ALA A 151 22.40 -17.69 22.54
C ALA A 151 22.20 -18.66 21.35
N PRO A 152 20.98 -18.87 20.80
CA PRO A 152 20.79 -19.76 19.66
C PRO A 152 21.52 -19.25 18.40
N VAL A 153 21.54 -17.94 18.18
CA VAL A 153 22.23 -17.30 17.05
C VAL A 153 23.74 -17.40 17.22
N ALA A 154 24.25 -17.10 18.42
CA ALA A 154 25.68 -17.23 18.75
C ALA A 154 26.17 -18.69 18.62
N ALA A 155 25.35 -19.65 19.04
CA ALA A 155 25.64 -21.08 18.86
C ALA A 155 25.72 -21.48 17.38
N GLN A 156 24.83 -20.95 16.54
CA GLN A 156 24.85 -21.20 15.09
C GLN A 156 26.11 -20.62 14.43
N VAL A 157 26.46 -19.37 14.75
CA VAL A 157 27.69 -18.73 14.27
C VAL A 157 28.93 -19.51 14.69
N LYS A 158 28.97 -19.94 15.95
CA LYS A 158 30.07 -20.77 16.48
C LYS A 158 30.22 -22.08 15.71
N ARG A 159 29.12 -22.76 15.38
CA ARG A 159 29.13 -24.00 14.58
C ARG A 159 29.69 -23.76 13.18
N GLN A 160 29.25 -22.71 12.49
CA GLN A 160 29.75 -22.36 11.17
C GLN A 160 31.24 -21.99 11.19
N LEU A 161 31.67 -21.11 12.10
CA LEU A 161 33.09 -20.75 12.22
C LEU A 161 33.98 -21.96 12.58
N ALA A 162 33.46 -22.91 13.35
CA ALA A 162 34.16 -24.16 13.62
C ALA A 162 34.26 -25.06 12.38
N ALA A 163 33.21 -25.12 11.55
CA ALA A 163 33.22 -25.83 10.28
C ALA A 163 34.24 -25.22 9.30
N ASP A 164 34.36 -23.89 9.28
CA ASP A 164 35.33 -23.14 8.46
C ASP A 164 36.77 -23.13 9.03
N HIS A 165 37.03 -23.96 10.05
CA HIS A 165 38.35 -24.18 10.65
C HIS A 165 38.95 -22.93 11.32
N VAL A 166 38.12 -21.98 11.74
CA VAL A 166 38.57 -20.79 12.48
C VAL A 166 38.99 -21.21 13.90
N PRO A 167 40.28 -21.10 14.27
CA PRO A 167 40.78 -21.62 15.55
C PRO A 167 40.13 -20.96 16.78
N LEU A 168 39.73 -19.70 16.62
CA LEU A 168 39.13 -18.89 17.67
C LEU A 168 37.68 -19.30 18.00
N ALA A 169 36.97 -19.98 17.08
CA ALA A 169 35.56 -20.31 17.23
C ALA A 169 35.26 -21.12 18.50
N ARG A 170 36.17 -22.02 18.86
CA ARG A 170 36.02 -22.88 20.06
C ARG A 170 36.02 -22.09 21.37
N ARG A 171 36.64 -20.91 21.39
CA ARG A 171 36.79 -20.04 22.57
C ARG A 171 35.67 -19.03 22.75
N ILE A 172 34.74 -18.92 21.80
CA ILE A 172 33.58 -18.02 21.91
C ILE A 172 32.58 -18.65 22.90
N PRO A 173 32.33 -18.05 24.08
CA PRO A 173 31.28 -18.51 24.99
C PRO A 173 29.90 -18.21 24.39
N VAL A 174 28.97 -19.15 24.53
CA VAL A 174 27.57 -18.95 24.17
C VAL A 174 26.83 -18.60 25.45
N GLU A 175 26.70 -17.31 25.72
CA GLU A 175 25.99 -16.80 26.90
C GLU A 175 24.53 -16.52 26.55
N HIS A 176 23.62 -16.85 27.47
CA HIS A 176 22.20 -16.49 27.36
C HIS A 176 22.08 -15.00 27.67
N THR A 177 22.29 -14.21 26.61
CA THR A 177 22.20 -12.76 26.69
C THR A 177 20.82 -12.37 26.22
N GLU A 178 19.94 -12.13 27.18
CA GLU A 178 18.61 -11.59 26.91
C GLU A 178 18.74 -10.08 26.65
N ILE A 179 18.49 -9.69 25.41
CA ILE A 179 18.45 -8.28 25.03
C ILE A 179 17.00 -7.84 24.98
N ALA A 180 16.64 -6.81 25.77
CA ALA A 180 15.35 -6.16 25.66
C ALA A 180 15.25 -5.42 24.32
N VAL A 181 14.43 -5.93 23.40
CA VAL A 181 14.20 -5.34 22.08
C VAL A 181 13.07 -4.33 22.13
N VAL A 182 12.03 -4.60 22.91
CA VAL A 182 10.90 -3.69 23.10
C VAL A 182 10.74 -3.37 24.60
N PRO A 183 10.84 -2.09 25.00
CA PRO A 183 10.60 -1.68 26.39
C PRO A 183 9.17 -1.99 26.83
N ALA A 184 8.99 -2.39 28.09
CA ALA A 184 7.68 -2.78 28.64
C ALA A 184 6.58 -1.72 28.45
N GLY A 185 6.93 -0.43 28.48
CA GLY A 185 6.00 0.69 28.30
C GLY A 185 5.36 0.76 26.91
N GLU A 186 6.00 0.20 25.88
CA GLU A 186 5.54 0.25 24.49
C GLU A 186 4.75 -1.00 24.07
N VAL A 187 4.94 -2.11 24.78
CA VAL A 187 4.31 -3.41 24.46
C VAL A 187 2.78 -3.31 24.48
N ALA A 188 2.20 -2.58 25.45
CA ALA A 188 0.76 -2.42 25.55
C ALA A 188 0.16 -1.67 24.34
N GLY A 189 0.86 -0.64 23.86
CA GLY A 189 0.47 0.11 22.65
C GLY A 189 0.55 -0.76 21.40
N LEU A 190 1.64 -1.51 21.25
CA LEU A 190 1.85 -2.47 20.16
C LEU A 190 0.77 -3.56 20.13
N ARG A 191 0.43 -4.14 21.29
CA ARG A 191 -0.63 -5.15 21.43
C ARG A 191 -1.99 -4.60 20.99
N LYS A 192 -2.36 -3.41 21.48
CA LYS A 192 -3.60 -2.76 21.08
C LYS A 192 -3.63 -2.47 19.57
N GLY A 193 -2.53 -1.95 19.03
CA GLY A 193 -2.38 -1.68 17.61
C GLY A 193 -2.54 -2.95 16.76
N TYR A 194 -1.89 -4.04 17.17
CA TYR A 194 -2.00 -5.34 16.50
C TYR A 194 -3.42 -5.90 16.54
N HIS A 195 -4.11 -5.87 17.68
CA HIS A 195 -5.50 -6.36 17.77
C HIS A 195 -6.45 -5.57 16.86
N VAL A 196 -6.28 -4.24 16.79
CA VAL A 196 -7.05 -3.40 15.84
C VAL A 196 -6.69 -3.75 14.41
N LEU A 197 -5.40 -3.93 14.13
CA LEU A 197 -4.88 -4.26 12.80
C LEU A 197 -5.35 -5.62 12.31
N ASP A 198 -5.32 -6.64 13.15
CA ASP A 198 -5.71 -8.02 12.85
C ASP A 198 -7.20 -8.08 12.51
N ALA A 199 -8.04 -7.41 13.32
CA ALA A 199 -9.46 -7.24 12.99
C ALA A 199 -9.65 -6.45 11.68
N ALA A 200 -8.93 -5.34 11.53
CA ALA A 200 -9.02 -4.47 10.36
C ALA A 200 -8.58 -5.16 9.07
N ALA A 201 -7.58 -6.05 9.11
CA ALA A 201 -7.03 -6.73 7.94
C ALA A 201 -8.05 -7.62 7.24
N PHE A 202 -8.98 -8.22 7.98
CA PHE A 202 -10.08 -8.99 7.41
C PHE A 202 -11.29 -8.11 7.06
N TRP A 203 -11.69 -7.24 7.99
CA TRP A 203 -12.95 -6.49 7.85
C TRP A 203 -12.89 -5.31 6.88
N LEU A 204 -11.76 -4.58 6.79
CA LEU A 204 -11.65 -3.43 5.89
C LEU A 204 -11.69 -3.80 4.41
N PRO A 205 -10.94 -4.81 3.91
CA PRO A 205 -11.04 -5.22 2.52
C PRO A 205 -12.45 -5.71 2.18
N LEU A 206 -13.07 -6.50 3.08
CA LEU A 206 -14.42 -7.00 2.90
C LEU A 206 -15.44 -5.84 2.82
N ALA A 207 -15.37 -4.89 3.76
CA ALA A 207 -16.22 -3.71 3.77
C ALA A 207 -16.04 -2.87 2.49
N THR A 208 -14.79 -2.70 2.03
CA THR A 208 -14.48 -1.97 0.79
C THR A 208 -15.16 -2.61 -0.42
N VAL A 209 -15.08 -3.94 -0.55
CA VAL A 209 -15.72 -4.70 -1.64
C VAL A 209 -17.24 -4.59 -1.56
N VAL A 210 -17.82 -4.79 -0.37
CA VAL A 210 -19.27 -4.71 -0.16
C VAL A 210 -19.80 -3.30 -0.50
N LEU A 211 -19.13 -2.25 -0.04
CA LEU A 211 -19.48 -0.85 -0.33
C LEU A 211 -19.35 -0.53 -1.82
N ALA A 212 -18.29 -1.01 -2.48
CA ALA A 212 -18.11 -0.83 -3.91
C ALA A 212 -19.23 -1.51 -4.72
N VAL A 213 -19.55 -2.78 -4.40
CA VAL A 213 -20.62 -3.54 -5.06
C VAL A 213 -21.99 -2.91 -4.80
N ALA A 214 -22.30 -2.53 -3.56
CA ALA A 214 -23.54 -1.85 -3.21
C ALA A 214 -23.67 -0.50 -3.91
N GLY A 215 -22.59 0.30 -3.93
CA GLY A 215 -22.54 1.58 -4.63
C GLY A 215 -22.83 1.45 -6.13
N ILE A 216 -22.26 0.42 -6.78
CA ILE A 216 -22.50 0.11 -8.19
C ILE A 216 -23.93 -0.40 -8.43
N ALA A 217 -24.46 -1.24 -7.54
CA ALA A 217 -25.81 -1.81 -7.67
C ALA A 217 -26.91 -0.74 -7.52
N VAL A 218 -26.70 0.25 -6.66
CA VAL A 218 -27.64 1.36 -6.44
C VAL A 218 -27.58 2.42 -7.56
N ALA A 219 -26.46 2.51 -8.28
CA ALA A 219 -26.25 3.54 -9.29
C ALA A 219 -27.20 3.39 -10.49
N ALA A 220 -28.00 4.44 -10.75
CA ALA A 220 -28.87 4.51 -11.93
C ALA A 220 -28.07 4.57 -13.25
N ARG A 221 -26.78 4.95 -13.19
CA ARG A 221 -25.84 4.92 -14.33
C ARG A 221 -24.60 4.11 -13.99
N ARG A 222 -24.71 2.78 -14.10
CA ARG A 222 -23.62 1.81 -13.86
C ARG A 222 -22.27 2.20 -14.50
N ARG A 223 -22.28 2.90 -15.64
CA ARG A 223 -21.08 3.40 -16.33
C ARG A 223 -20.29 4.46 -15.55
N ARG A 224 -20.99 5.45 -14.96
CA ARG A 224 -20.32 6.49 -14.13
C ARG A 224 -19.80 5.93 -12.82
N ALA A 225 -20.52 4.96 -12.26
CA ALA A 225 -20.08 4.24 -11.07
C ALA A 225 -18.77 3.49 -11.35
N LEU A 226 -18.67 2.73 -12.44
CA LEU A 226 -17.45 2.00 -12.81
C LEU A 226 -16.23 2.90 -13.04
N THR A 227 -16.40 4.03 -13.76
CA THR A 227 -15.31 5.01 -13.93
C THR A 227 -14.89 5.62 -12.60
N ALA A 228 -15.85 5.93 -11.72
CA ALA A 228 -15.57 6.51 -10.40
C ALA A 228 -14.84 5.50 -9.48
N THR A 229 -15.22 4.23 -9.52
CA THR A 229 -14.52 3.16 -8.77
C THR A 229 -13.10 2.96 -9.30
N GLY A 230 -12.89 2.92 -10.62
CA GLY A 230 -11.55 2.79 -11.21
C GLY A 230 -10.63 3.95 -10.86
N VAL A 231 -11.12 5.20 -10.97
CA VAL A 231 -10.39 6.40 -10.55
C VAL A 231 -10.13 6.40 -9.05
N GLY A 232 -11.11 5.97 -8.26
CA GLY A 232 -11.01 5.81 -6.81
C GLY A 232 -9.89 4.86 -6.39
N THR A 233 -9.85 3.68 -7.01
CA THR A 233 -8.79 2.69 -6.78
C THR A 233 -7.43 3.24 -7.18
N ALA A 234 -7.33 3.94 -8.32
CA ALA A 234 -6.10 4.57 -8.75
C ALA A 234 -5.63 5.66 -7.77
N LEU A 235 -6.54 6.53 -7.30
CA LEU A 235 -6.24 7.55 -6.30
C LEU A 235 -5.82 6.93 -4.97
N GLY A 236 -6.47 5.84 -4.54
CA GLY A 236 -6.07 5.08 -3.36
C GLY A 236 -4.66 4.53 -3.47
N GLY A 237 -4.30 3.96 -4.63
CA GLY A 237 -2.93 3.55 -4.93
C GLY A 237 -1.94 4.72 -4.91
N ALA A 238 -2.26 5.87 -5.53
CA ALA A 238 -1.38 7.04 -5.50
C ALA A 238 -1.17 7.57 -4.07
N LEU A 239 -2.24 7.64 -3.27
CA LEU A 239 -2.19 8.09 -1.89
C LEU A 239 -1.33 7.13 -1.04
N LEU A 240 -1.44 5.82 -1.28
CA LEU A 240 -0.61 4.82 -0.63
C LEU A 240 0.88 5.02 -0.96
N ALA A 241 1.23 5.20 -2.25
CA ALA A 241 2.59 5.52 -2.67
C ALA A 241 3.12 6.77 -1.96
N LEU A 242 2.29 7.82 -1.91
CA LEU A 242 2.62 9.09 -1.28
C LEU A 242 2.87 8.91 0.22
N ALA A 243 2.03 8.14 0.92
CA ALA A 243 2.20 7.83 2.33
C ALA A 243 3.54 7.11 2.60
N VAL A 244 3.94 6.15 1.75
CA VAL A 244 5.24 5.47 1.87
C VAL A 244 6.40 6.46 1.74
N VAL A 245 6.32 7.38 0.77
CA VAL A 245 7.35 8.40 0.53
C VAL A 245 7.43 9.40 1.69
N LEU A 246 6.29 9.88 2.19
CA LEU A 246 6.27 10.78 3.35
C LEU A 246 6.78 10.08 4.62
N GLY A 247 6.35 8.84 4.88
CA GLY A 247 6.83 8.05 6.01
C GLY A 247 8.35 7.92 6.00
N ARG A 248 8.95 7.61 4.84
CA ARG A 248 10.40 7.56 4.66
C ARG A 248 11.06 8.89 5.03
N ARG A 249 10.48 10.01 4.60
CA ARG A 249 11.03 11.35 4.88
C ARG A 249 10.95 11.70 6.37
N LEU A 250 9.81 11.42 7.02
CA LEU A 250 9.60 11.72 8.43
C LEU A 250 10.49 10.84 9.32
N THR A 251 10.52 9.52 9.10
CA THR A 251 11.37 8.60 9.86
C THR A 251 12.84 8.94 9.75
N LEU A 252 13.30 9.30 8.54
CA LEU A 252 14.68 9.70 8.36
C LEU A 252 14.96 11.10 8.90
N ALA A 253 13.98 12.01 9.00
CA ALA A 253 14.16 13.37 9.50
C ALA A 253 14.57 13.40 10.98
N ASP A 254 14.05 12.49 11.79
CA ASP A 254 14.25 12.45 13.24
C ASP A 254 15.54 11.74 13.68
N LEU A 255 16.29 11.11 12.76
CA LEU A 255 17.55 10.42 13.06
C LEU A 255 18.72 11.43 13.13
N PRO A 256 19.38 11.59 14.32
CA PRO A 256 20.46 12.55 14.51
C PRO A 256 21.75 12.18 13.76
N ASP A 257 22.01 10.88 13.54
CA ASP A 257 23.25 10.40 12.95
C ASP A 257 23.14 10.22 11.43
N ARG A 258 23.83 11.09 10.69
CA ARG A 258 23.90 11.01 9.22
C ARG A 258 24.56 9.72 8.71
N VAL A 259 25.38 9.08 9.54
CA VAL A 259 26.13 7.84 9.21
C VAL A 259 25.21 6.62 9.19
N HIS A 260 24.22 6.53 10.09
CA HIS A 260 23.31 5.37 10.16
C HIS A 260 21.99 5.58 9.38
N ARG A 261 21.76 6.79 8.87
CA ARG A 261 20.59 7.16 8.08
C ARG A 261 20.42 6.33 6.79
N PRO A 262 21.48 6.01 6.02
CA PRO A 262 21.35 5.17 4.83
C PRO A 262 20.91 3.74 5.16
N ALA A 263 21.50 3.14 6.20
CA ALA A 263 21.12 1.81 6.70
C ALA A 263 19.66 1.76 7.17
N ALA A 264 19.21 2.77 7.93
CA ALA A 264 17.81 2.91 8.31
C ALA A 264 16.88 3.07 7.09
N GLY A 265 17.35 3.79 6.07
CA GLY A 265 16.67 3.92 4.78
C GLY A 265 16.51 2.58 4.07
N ALA A 266 17.58 1.77 4.01
CA ALA A 266 17.56 0.43 3.41
C ALA A 266 16.55 -0.47 4.11
N VAL A 267 16.53 -0.48 5.46
CA VAL A 267 15.54 -1.22 6.25
C VAL A 267 14.11 -0.77 5.93
N TYR A 268 13.87 0.55 5.88
CA TYR A 268 12.55 1.09 5.54
C TYR A 268 12.12 0.70 4.12
N ASP A 269 13.03 0.79 3.16
CA ASP A 269 12.79 0.45 1.75
C ASP A 269 12.52 -1.05 1.58
N ALA A 270 13.24 -1.91 2.31
CA ALA A 270 13.01 -3.36 2.34
C ALA A 270 11.64 -3.73 2.91
N LEU A 271 11.27 -3.13 4.05
CA LEU A 271 9.96 -3.34 4.64
C LEU A 271 8.85 -2.84 3.69
N THR A 272 8.96 -1.62 3.17
CA THR A 272 7.88 -1.02 2.35
C THR A 272 7.85 -1.48 0.89
N ALA A 273 8.77 -2.34 0.45
CA ALA A 273 8.83 -2.84 -0.93
C ALA A 273 7.50 -3.46 -1.39
N GLY A 274 6.88 -4.30 -0.54
CA GLY A 274 5.58 -4.91 -0.85
C GLY A 274 4.46 -3.88 -1.00
N LEU A 275 4.46 -2.81 -0.18
CA LEU A 275 3.52 -1.70 -0.26
C LEU A 275 3.62 -0.98 -1.60
N ARG A 276 4.85 -0.75 -2.06
CA ARG A 276 5.14 -0.10 -3.34
C ARG A 276 4.60 -0.93 -4.50
N THR A 277 4.74 -2.26 -4.45
CA THR A 277 4.19 -3.17 -5.45
C THR A 277 2.66 -3.14 -5.47
N VAL A 278 2.00 -3.28 -4.31
CA VAL A 278 0.52 -3.21 -4.21
C VAL A 278 0.01 -1.87 -4.70
N SER A 279 0.67 -0.78 -4.31
CA SER A 279 0.36 0.58 -4.74
C SER A 279 0.38 0.72 -6.26
N TRP A 280 1.42 0.21 -6.94
CA TRP A 280 1.51 0.23 -8.40
C TRP A 280 0.46 -0.65 -9.07
N LEU A 281 0.16 -1.82 -8.50
CA LEU A 281 -0.90 -2.69 -9.01
C LEU A 281 -2.28 -2.03 -8.92
N LEU A 282 -2.60 -1.40 -7.79
CA LEU A 282 -3.86 -0.66 -7.60
C LEU A 282 -3.96 0.52 -8.58
N LEU A 283 -2.85 1.25 -8.78
CA LEU A 283 -2.76 2.32 -9.77
C LEU A 283 -3.04 1.81 -11.19
N ALA A 284 -2.31 0.79 -11.63
CA ALA A 284 -2.43 0.24 -12.98
C ALA A 284 -3.82 -0.37 -13.23
N LEU A 285 -4.35 -1.11 -12.25
CA LEU A 285 -5.68 -1.73 -12.32
C LEU A 285 -6.79 -0.66 -12.34
N GLY A 286 -6.71 0.34 -11.47
CA GLY A 286 -7.67 1.44 -11.43
C GLY A 286 -7.71 2.23 -12.74
N LEU A 287 -6.53 2.55 -13.28
CA LEU A 287 -6.39 3.25 -14.56
C LEU A 287 -6.91 2.41 -15.74
N THR A 288 -6.60 1.12 -15.79
CA THR A 288 -7.11 0.24 -16.86
C THR A 288 -8.62 0.10 -16.82
N VAL A 289 -9.23 -0.08 -15.64
CA VAL A 289 -10.69 -0.13 -15.49
C VAL A 289 -11.34 1.21 -15.90
N ALA A 290 -10.75 2.34 -15.49
CA ALA A 290 -11.23 3.66 -15.88
C ALA A 290 -11.13 3.88 -17.40
N LEU A 291 -10.05 3.44 -18.03
CA LEU A 291 -9.84 3.56 -19.46
C LEU A 291 -10.79 2.66 -20.26
N LEU A 292 -10.95 1.39 -19.87
CA LEU A 292 -11.84 0.44 -20.55
C LEU A 292 -13.30 0.89 -20.50
N SER A 293 -13.74 1.38 -19.34
CA SER A 293 -15.10 1.90 -19.16
C SER A 293 -15.33 3.21 -19.92
N TRP A 294 -14.30 4.03 -20.08
CA TRP A 294 -14.35 5.23 -20.92
C TRP A 294 -14.41 4.90 -22.42
N LEU A 295 -13.58 3.96 -22.90
CA LEU A 295 -13.52 3.53 -24.31
C LEU A 295 -14.82 2.86 -24.76
N THR A 296 -15.36 1.94 -23.97
CA THR A 296 -16.68 1.30 -24.20
C THR A 296 -17.86 2.27 -24.01
N GLY A 297 -17.58 3.46 -23.46
CA GLY A 297 -18.51 4.56 -23.22
C GLY A 297 -18.74 5.50 -24.39
N ARG A 298 -17.88 5.50 -25.42
CA ARG A 298 -18.10 6.34 -26.62
C ARG A 298 -19.30 5.79 -27.39
N PRO A 299 -20.45 6.49 -27.44
CA PRO A 299 -21.50 6.11 -28.36
C PRO A 299 -20.93 6.33 -29.75
N GLY A 300 -20.86 5.27 -30.55
CA GLY A 300 -20.73 5.41 -31.99
C GLY A 300 -21.80 6.40 -32.44
N ARG A 301 -21.39 7.54 -32.98
CA ARG A 301 -22.26 8.46 -33.72
C ARG A 301 -22.69 7.77 -35.01
N LEU A 302 -23.44 6.69 -34.92
CA LEU A 302 -24.27 6.25 -36.02
C LEU A 302 -25.53 7.10 -35.93
N ARG A 303 -25.47 8.27 -36.59
CA ARG A 303 -26.66 9.00 -37.02
C ARG A 303 -27.61 7.95 -37.64
N PRO A 304 -28.84 7.77 -37.14
CA PRO A 304 -29.85 7.12 -37.95
C PRO A 304 -29.99 7.99 -39.19
N GLY A 305 -29.51 7.49 -40.33
CA GLY A 305 -29.78 8.12 -41.62
C GLY A 305 -31.28 8.30 -41.70
N ARG A 306 -31.74 9.55 -41.71
CA ARG A 306 -33.07 9.91 -42.20
C ARG A 306 -33.14 9.27 -43.59
N ARG A 307 -33.78 8.11 -43.70
CA ARG A 307 -34.22 7.60 -44.99
C ARG A 307 -35.22 8.63 -45.48
N SER A 308 -34.77 9.51 -46.36
CA SER A 308 -35.66 10.27 -47.22
C SER A 308 -36.56 9.25 -47.90
N ALA A 309 -37.87 9.33 -47.63
CA ALA A 309 -38.86 8.56 -48.36
C ALA A 309 -38.67 8.85 -49.86
N PRO A 310 -38.77 7.85 -50.76
CA PRO A 310 -38.66 8.09 -52.19
C PRO A 310 -39.81 9.04 -52.59
N ALA A 311 -39.44 10.15 -53.24
CA ALA A 311 -40.41 11.05 -53.86
C ALA A 311 -41.28 10.23 -54.83
N ALA A 312 -42.56 10.11 -54.51
CA ALA A 312 -43.54 9.58 -55.44
C ALA A 312 -43.51 10.45 -56.71
N ARG A 313 -43.19 9.84 -57.86
CA ARG A 313 -43.38 10.47 -59.17
C ARG A 313 -44.89 10.67 -59.35
N ASN A 314 -45.36 11.90 -59.27
CA ASN A 314 -46.72 12.21 -59.73
C ASN A 314 -46.75 12.16 -61.27
N PRO A 315 -47.73 11.48 -61.88
CA PRO A 315 -47.92 11.46 -63.32
C PRO A 315 -48.43 12.80 -63.85
N ALA A 316 -48.19 13.04 -65.15
CA ALA A 316 -48.43 14.28 -65.87
C ALA A 316 -49.88 14.82 -65.75
N PRO A 317 -50.07 16.15 -65.78
CA PRO A 317 -51.40 16.75 -65.73
C PRO A 317 -52.21 16.47 -67.01
N PRO A 318 -53.52 16.16 -66.91
CA PRO A 318 -54.40 16.06 -68.07
C PRO A 318 -54.72 17.45 -68.67
N PRO A 319 -55.07 17.52 -69.96
CA PRO A 319 -55.21 18.78 -70.67
C PRO A 319 -56.49 19.54 -70.29
N TYR A 320 -56.35 20.86 -70.30
CA TYR A 320 -57.41 21.86 -70.16
C TYR A 320 -58.54 21.65 -71.19
N ARG A 321 -59.79 21.57 -70.70
CA ARG A 321 -60.97 21.95 -71.49
C ARG A 321 -61.93 22.82 -70.68
N SER A 322 -62.25 23.92 -71.32
CA SER A 322 -63.10 25.05 -70.94
C SER A 322 -64.60 24.82 -71.14
N ARG A 323 -65.40 25.72 -70.54
CA ARG A 323 -66.79 26.11 -70.86
C ARG A 323 -67.89 25.11 -70.46
N ALA A 324 -69.07 25.53 -70.02
CA ALA A 324 -69.75 26.83 -69.97
C ALA A 324 -70.67 26.86 -68.74
#